data_AF-A0AAY5JVW7-F1
#
_entry.id   AF-A0AAY5JVW7-F1
#
_cell.length_a   1.000
_cell.length_b   1.000
_cell.length_c   1.000
_cell.angle_alpha   90.00
_cell.angle_beta   90.00
_cell.angle_gamma   90.00
#
_symmetry.space_group_name_H-M   'P 1'
#
loop_
_entity.id
_entity.type
_entity.pdbx_description
1 polymer ?
#
loop_
_entity_poly.entity_id
_entity_poly.type
_entity_poly.pdbx_seq_one_letter_code
_entity_poly.pdbx_strand_id
1 'polypeptide(L)'
;MIMRMVRNQPSTTQEELVNDLKAAGTIVTKKTIGNTLRCEGLKSCSIRKVPLLKKAHVLAHLKFASEHLNDSEENWVKVLWSDETKIELFDVNSTRCVCRRRNAAQDSLTHS
;
A
#
# COMPACT_ATOMS: atom_id res chain seq x y z
N MET A 1 -6.00 20.01 15.96
CA MET A 1 -7.18 19.41 15.30
C MET A 1 -6.78 18.48 14.15
N ILE A 2 -6.01 18.96 13.15
CA ILE A 2 -5.54 18.19 11.99
C ILE A 2 -4.88 16.85 12.40
N MET A 3 -3.91 16.88 13.33
CA MET A 3 -3.20 15.66 13.77
C MET A 3 -4.08 14.65 14.52
N ARG A 4 -5.23 15.06 15.06
CA ARG A 4 -6.19 14.12 15.67
C ARG A 4 -6.96 13.38 14.59
N MET A 5 -7.34 14.07 13.52
CA MET A 5 -8.08 13.50 12.39
C MET A 5 -7.21 12.49 11.64
N VAL A 6 -5.97 12.87 11.34
CA VAL A 6 -5.00 11.99 10.68
C VAL A 6 -4.66 10.75 11.52
N ARG A 7 -4.60 10.86 12.86
CA ARG A 7 -4.36 9.69 13.73
C ARG A 7 -5.55 8.74 13.77
N ASN A 8 -6.77 9.27 13.76
CA ASN A 8 -7.98 8.45 13.77
C ASN A 8 -8.23 7.76 12.43
N GLN A 9 -7.90 8.43 11.33
CA GLN A 9 -8.05 7.93 9.97
C GLN A 9 -6.78 8.27 9.14
N PRO A 10 -5.77 7.40 9.14
CA PRO A 10 -4.48 7.68 8.48
C PRO A 10 -4.55 7.66 6.95
N SER A 11 -5.67 7.20 6.36
CA SER A 11 -5.91 7.21 4.91
C SER A 11 -6.55 8.51 4.41
N THR A 12 -6.89 9.45 5.29
CA THR A 12 -7.57 10.68 4.89
C THR A 12 -6.67 11.56 4.01
N THR A 13 -7.22 11.98 2.89
CA THR A 13 -6.55 12.86 1.93
C THR A 13 -6.53 14.31 2.41
N GLN A 14 -5.65 15.12 1.83
CA GLN A 14 -5.64 16.56 2.12
C GLN A 14 -6.96 17.24 1.72
N GLU A 15 -7.65 16.74 0.69
CA GLU A 15 -8.95 17.25 0.24
C GLU A 15 -10.03 17.04 1.32
N GLU A 16 -10.12 15.82 1.84
CA GLU A 16 -11.07 15.45 2.89
C GLU A 16 -10.79 16.25 4.17
N LEU A 17 -9.51 16.44 4.54
CA LEU A 17 -9.15 17.28 5.68
C LEU A 17 -9.61 18.73 5.51
N VAL A 18 -9.53 19.31 4.30
CA VAL A 18 -10.07 20.66 4.04
C VAL A 18 -11.58 20.68 4.26
N ASN A 19 -12.28 19.68 3.74
CA ASN A 19 -13.74 19.61 3.82
C ASN A 19 -14.23 19.46 5.26
N ASP A 20 -13.60 18.57 6.04
CA ASP A 20 -13.97 18.34 7.44
C ASP A 20 -13.70 19.57 8.32
N LEU A 21 -12.59 20.26 8.09
CA LEU A 21 -12.26 21.49 8.80
C LEU A 21 -13.26 22.60 8.45
N LYS A 22 -13.65 22.70 7.18
CA LYS A 22 -14.67 23.65 6.72
C LYS A 22 -16.02 23.36 7.37
N ALA A 23 -16.41 22.08 7.50
CA ALA A 23 -17.62 21.67 8.20
C ALA A 23 -17.61 22.05 9.69
N ALA A 24 -16.43 22.03 10.32
CA ALA A 24 -16.22 22.50 11.70
C ALA A 24 -16.08 24.03 11.83
N GLY A 25 -16.35 24.80 10.76
CA GLY A 25 -16.26 26.26 10.76
C GLY A 25 -14.84 26.82 10.61
N THR A 26 -13.85 25.97 10.34
CA THR A 26 -12.44 26.38 10.15
C THR A 26 -12.06 26.33 8.67
N ILE A 27 -11.81 27.49 8.06
CA ILE A 27 -11.38 27.56 6.66
C ILE A 27 -9.85 27.50 6.61
N VAL A 28 -9.31 26.44 6.03
CA VAL A 28 -7.87 26.29 5.78
C VAL A 28 -7.60 25.90 4.33
N THR A 29 -6.42 26.28 3.84
CA THR A 29 -5.98 25.91 2.49
C THR A 29 -5.27 24.56 2.50
N LYS A 30 -5.28 23.84 1.37
CA LYS A 30 -4.49 22.60 1.19
C LYS A 30 -3.01 22.81 1.52
N LYS A 31 -2.46 23.97 1.16
CA LYS A 31 -1.05 24.32 1.44
C LYS A 31 -0.76 24.42 2.94
N THR A 32 -1.67 25.03 3.70
CA THR A 32 -1.58 25.09 5.16
C THR A 32 -1.54 23.69 5.76
N ILE A 33 -2.46 22.81 5.35
CA ILE A 33 -2.50 21.42 5.80
C ILE A 33 -1.21 20.68 5.43
N GLY A 34 -0.77 20.79 4.17
CA GLY A 34 0.46 20.16 3.70
C GLY A 34 1.70 20.62 4.47
N ASN A 35 1.82 21.90 4.78
CA ASN A 35 2.91 22.43 5.61
C ASN A 35 2.85 21.89 7.04
N THR A 36 1.67 21.88 7.67
CA THR A 36 1.49 21.32 9.01
C THR A 36 1.89 19.83 9.05
N LEU A 37 1.45 19.03 8.08
CA LEU A 37 1.81 17.61 8.01
C LEU A 37 3.33 17.42 7.87
N ARG A 38 4.00 18.25 7.07
CA ARG A 38 5.46 18.20 6.90
C ARG A 38 6.22 18.62 8.14
N CYS A 39 5.78 19.66 8.85
CA CYS A 39 6.38 20.06 10.14
C CYS A 39 6.31 18.94 11.17
N GLU A 40 5.26 18.11 11.10
CA GLU A 40 5.06 16.93 11.95
C GLU A 40 5.77 15.67 11.42
N GLY A 41 6.57 15.79 10.35
CA GLY A 41 7.33 14.68 9.77
C GLY A 41 6.49 13.67 8.97
N LEU A 42 5.23 13.97 8.69
CA LEU A 42 4.36 13.10 7.90
C LEU A 42 4.60 13.26 6.40
N LYS A 43 4.78 12.13 5.72
CA LYS A 43 4.95 12.03 4.27
C LYS A 43 3.79 11.27 3.65
N SER A 44 3.46 11.62 2.41
CA SER A 44 2.52 10.84 1.61
C SER A 44 3.08 9.45 1.35
N CYS A 45 2.29 8.42 1.65
CA CYS A 45 2.64 7.02 1.42
C CYS A 45 1.54 6.34 0.62
N SER A 46 1.92 5.43 -0.27
CA SER A 46 0.96 4.54 -0.92
C SER A 46 0.54 3.44 0.04
N ILE A 47 -0.76 3.16 0.10
CA ILE A 47 -1.29 2.05 0.88
C ILE A 47 -0.76 0.74 0.29
N ARG A 48 -0.20 -0.13 1.14
CA ARG A 48 0.23 -1.47 0.71
C ARG A 48 -1.01 -2.32 0.45
N LYS A 49 -1.08 -2.96 -0.72
CA LYS A 49 -2.10 -3.97 -1.02
C LYS A 49 -1.79 -5.21 -0.18
N VAL A 50 -2.70 -5.57 0.72
CA VAL A 50 -2.59 -6.76 1.56
C VAL A 50 -3.87 -7.58 1.42
N PRO A 51 -3.78 -8.93 1.43
CA PRO A 51 -4.96 -9.76 1.42
C PRO A 51 -5.79 -9.52 2.69
N LEU A 52 -7.11 -9.46 2.55
CA LEU A 52 -7.99 -9.31 3.70
C LEU A 52 -8.07 -10.65 4.45
N LEU A 53 -7.45 -10.71 5.62
CA LEU A 53 -7.46 -11.90 6.45
C LEU A 53 -8.68 -11.92 7.38
N LYS A 54 -9.44 -13.01 7.32
CA LYS A 54 -10.45 -13.33 8.34
C LYS A 54 -9.77 -13.70 9.66
N LYS A 55 -10.49 -13.52 10.78
CA LYS A 55 -9.99 -13.86 12.13
C LYS A 55 -9.47 -15.30 12.24
N ALA A 56 -10.14 -16.26 11.59
CA ALA A 56 -9.71 -17.66 11.57
C ALA A 56 -8.32 -17.85 10.95
N HIS A 57 -8.01 -17.15 9.84
CA HIS A 57 -6.69 -17.21 9.21
C HIS A 57 -5.62 -16.60 10.10
N VAL A 58 -5.90 -15.47 10.75
CA VAL A 58 -4.97 -14.84 11.70
C VAL A 58 -4.61 -15.79 12.83
N LEU A 59 -5.61 -16.46 13.41
CA LEU A 59 -5.39 -17.44 14.48
C LEU A 59 -4.58 -18.65 14.00
N ALA A 60 -4.91 -19.19 12.81
CA ALA A 60 -4.18 -20.32 12.25
C ALA A 60 -2.72 -19.97 11.95
N HIS A 61 -2.46 -18.79 11.36
CA HIS A 61 -1.11 -18.32 11.08
C HIS A 61 -0.31 -18.10 12.37
N LEU A 62 -0.93 -17.51 13.40
CA LEU A 62 -0.27 -17.29 14.69
C LEU A 62 0.05 -18.61 15.38
N LYS A 63 -0.87 -19.58 15.36
CA LYS A 63 -0.63 -20.93 15.90
C LYS A 63 0.54 -21.62 15.17
N PHE A 64 0.52 -21.64 13.84
CA PHE A 64 1.59 -22.23 13.04
C PHE A 64 2.95 -21.57 13.34
N ALA A 65 3.01 -20.24 13.36
CA ALA A 65 4.23 -19.51 13.66
C ALA A 65 4.75 -19.77 15.08
N SER A 66 3.85 -19.95 16.05
CA SER A 66 4.23 -20.23 17.44
C SER A 66 4.75 -21.65 17.61
N GLU A 67 4.14 -22.63 16.96
CA GLU A 67 4.55 -24.04 16.97
C GLU A 67 5.94 -24.23 16.34
N HIS A 68 6.23 -23.49 15.27
CA HIS A 68 7.47 -23.64 14.51
C HIS A 68 8.52 -22.55 14.84
N LEU A 69 8.30 -21.75 15.89
CA LEU A 69 9.19 -20.63 16.26
C LEU A 69 10.61 -21.10 16.63
N ASN A 70 10.71 -22.28 17.26
CA ASN A 70 11.97 -22.85 17.74
C ASN A 70 12.47 -24.00 16.86
N ASP A 71 11.86 -24.21 15.69
CA ASP A 71 12.32 -25.24 14.77
C ASP A 71 13.73 -24.93 14.26
N SER A 72 14.58 -25.95 14.24
CA SER A 72 15.93 -25.84 13.71
C SER A 72 15.90 -25.76 12.19
N GLU A 73 16.98 -25.23 11.60
CA GLU A 73 17.14 -25.18 10.15
C GLU A 73 17.03 -26.57 9.49
N GLU A 74 17.51 -27.62 10.16
CA GLU A 74 17.39 -29.01 9.69
C GLU A 74 15.94 -29.47 9.52
N ASN A 75 14.99 -28.94 10.29
CA ASN A 75 13.57 -29.24 10.12
C ASN A 75 13.05 -28.65 8.82
N TRP A 76 13.46 -27.42 8.48
CA TRP A 76 13.03 -26.71 7.28
C TRP A 76 13.65 -27.25 5.99
N VAL A 77 14.89 -27.75 6.04
CA VAL A 77 15.57 -28.36 4.87
C VAL A 77 14.82 -29.60 4.35
N LYS A 78 14.08 -30.29 5.21
CA LYS A 78 13.29 -31.48 4.85
C LYS A 78 11.95 -31.12 4.19
N VAL A 79 11.54 -29.85 4.21
CA VAL A 79 10.24 -29.42 3.69
C VAL A 79 10.35 -29.12 2.19
N LEU A 80 9.57 -29.87 1.38
CA LEU A 80 9.39 -29.57 -0.03
C LEU A 80 8.23 -28.58 -0.20
N TRP A 81 8.52 -27.37 -0.65
CA TRP A 81 7.53 -26.33 -0.92
C TRP A 81 7.03 -26.42 -2.37
N SER A 82 5.72 -26.31 -2.56
CA SER A 82 5.08 -26.26 -3.88
C SER A 82 4.05 -25.15 -3.91
N ASP A 83 4.00 -24.40 -5.00
CA ASP A 83 2.97 -23.39 -5.28
C ASP A 83 2.83 -23.21 -6.80
N GLU A 84 1.73 -22.62 -7.24
CA GLU A 84 1.48 -22.29 -8.64
C GLU A 84 1.50 -20.77 -8.82
N THR A 85 2.22 -20.29 -9.84
CA THR A 85 2.24 -18.86 -10.16
C THR A 85 1.99 -18.63 -11.64
N LYS A 86 1.22 -17.59 -11.95
CA LYS A 86 0.95 -17.17 -13.32
C LYS A 86 2.09 -16.29 -13.80
N ILE A 87 2.73 -16.69 -14.90
CA ILE A 87 3.81 -15.92 -15.54
C ILE A 87 3.25 -15.25 -16.80
N GLU A 88 3.23 -13.92 -16.83
CA GLU A 88 2.80 -13.13 -17.98
C GLU A 88 3.98 -12.34 -18.56
N LEU A 89 4.18 -12.39 -19.88
CA LEU A 89 5.25 -11.65 -20.56
C LEU A 89 5.00 -10.13 -20.53
N PHE A 90 3.73 -9.73 -20.61
CA PHE A 90 3.25 -8.36 -20.53
C PHE A 90 2.02 -8.30 -19.63
N ASP A 91 2.23 -7.97 -18.36
CA ASP A 91 1.11 -7.72 -17.44
C ASP A 91 0.52 -6.34 -17.72
N VAL A 92 -0.73 -6.33 -18.17
CA VAL A 92 -1.57 -5.13 -18.42
C VAL A 92 -1.79 -4.30 -17.14
N ASN A 93 -1.60 -4.90 -15.96
CA ASN A 93 -1.73 -4.24 -14.67
C ASN A 93 -0.39 -3.75 -14.09
N SER A 94 0.73 -4.05 -14.76
CA SER A 94 2.05 -3.60 -14.32
C SER A 94 2.29 -2.15 -14.74
N THR A 95 2.53 -1.28 -13.76
CA THR A 95 2.97 0.10 -14.03
C THR A 95 4.40 0.06 -14.56
N ARG A 96 4.57 -0.07 -15.89
CA ARG A 96 5.89 -0.06 -16.54
C ARG A 96 6.36 1.38 -16.77
N CYS A 97 7.49 1.72 -16.17
CA CYS A 97 8.21 2.95 -16.52
C CYS A 97 8.95 2.72 -17.83
N VAL A 98 8.39 3.21 -18.95
CA VAL A 98 9.03 3.17 -20.26
C VAL A 98 9.83 4.46 -20.47
N CYS A 99 11.13 4.33 -20.75
CA CYS A 99 11.95 5.46 -21.16
C CYS A 99 11.63 5.82 -22.63
N ARG A 100 11.05 7.00 -22.85
CA ARG A 100 10.74 7.52 -24.20
C ARG A 100 11.10 9.00 -24.30
N ARG A 101 11.32 9.48 -25.54
CA ARG A 101 11.41 10.92 -25.80
C ARG A 101 10.09 11.61 -25.44
N ARG A 102 10.19 12.85 -24.95
CA ARG A 102 9.02 13.70 -24.68
C ARG A 102 8.18 13.79 -25.97
N ASN A 103 6.88 13.53 -25.85
CA ASN A 103 5.89 13.54 -26.95
C ASN A 103 6.00 12.43 -28.01
N ALA A 104 6.76 11.36 -27.76
CA ALA A 104 6.74 10.19 -28.64
C ALA A 104 5.48 9.32 -28.39
N ALA A 105 4.75 9.03 -29.47
CA ALA A 105 3.62 8.11 -29.46
C ALA A 105 4.08 6.69 -29.12
N GLN A 106 3.20 5.90 -28.54
CA GLN A 106 3.44 4.49 -28.29
C GLN A 106 3.10 3.74 -29.57
N ASP A 107 4.07 3.05 -30.17
CA ASP A 107 3.80 2.16 -31.29
C ASP A 107 2.88 1.05 -30.78
N SER A 108 1.69 0.96 -31.35
CA SER A 108 0.78 -0.14 -31.06
C SER A 108 1.41 -1.40 -31.65
N LEU A 109 1.99 -2.24 -30.81
CA LEU A 109 2.32 -3.60 -31.19
C LEU A 109 1.01 -4.34 -31.43
N THR A 110 0.56 -4.36 -32.69
CA THR A 110 -0.48 -5.26 -33.16
C THR A 110 0.07 -6.67 -33.10
N HIS A 111 -0.34 -7.45 -32.11
CA HIS A 111 -0.07 -8.88 -32.07
C HIS A 111 -1.10 -9.60 -32.96
N SER A 112 -0.60 -10.40 -33.90
CA SER A 112 -1.34 -11.37 -34.72
C SER A 112 -1.41 -12.72 -34.01
#